data_AF-A0A519X7Z7-F1
#
_entry.id   AF-A0A519X7Z7-F1
#
_cell.length_a   1.000
_cell.length_b   1.000
_cell.length_c   1.000
_cell.angle_alpha   90.00
_cell.angle_beta   90.00
_cell.angle_gamma   90.00
#
_symmetry.space_group_name_H-M   'P 1'
#
loop_
_entity.id
_entity.type
_entity.pdbx_description
1 polymer ?
#
loop_
_entity_poly.entity_id
_entity_poly.type
_entity_poly.pdbx_seq_one_letter_code
_entity_poly.pdbx_strand_id
1 'polypeptide(L)'
;MSHQVFSNEALVFSGIMLTANAIAYLGKAIDNGSNHFSLLILGSVIIYGALAYLFKSRLIWAFVLISLGAWYGTETGYLSRWNYYFLGMNYPLRFVFFGLIITGFSFILKRSDKLSLFYQTNYICGMVYLFVSLWLLSVFGNFGSLEEWYNVRQLSLFYWGLISAAVSVICIYIGLKYRDDIAREFGITFLFINLYTRYFEYFWDNWNKALFFSVLAISFWLIGRRAEKIWNVEFLKK
;
A
#
# COMPACT_ATOMS: atom_id res chain seq x y z
N MET A 1 30.72 -28.37 5.37
CA MET A 1 29.77 -27.92 6.42
C MET A 1 28.87 -26.85 5.83
N SER A 2 27.62 -27.21 5.53
CA SER A 2 26.60 -26.30 5.01
C SER A 2 26.05 -25.46 6.17
N HIS A 3 26.52 -24.22 6.30
CA HIS A 3 25.90 -23.26 7.21
C HIS A 3 24.48 -22.96 6.71
N GLN A 4 23.46 -23.42 7.44
CA GLN A 4 22.07 -23.11 7.14
C GLN A 4 21.79 -21.64 7.52
N VAL A 5 21.71 -20.77 6.53
CA VAL A 5 21.42 -19.33 6.68
C VAL A 5 19.91 -19.05 6.84
N PHE A 6 19.05 -20.07 6.68
CA PHE A 6 17.59 -19.94 6.72
C PHE A 6 16.95 -19.84 8.13
N SER A 7 17.74 -19.90 9.21
CA SER A 7 17.19 -19.98 10.58
C SER A 7 16.77 -18.62 11.17
N ASN A 8 17.44 -17.52 10.81
CA ASN A 8 17.28 -16.26 11.55
C ASN A 8 15.98 -15.50 11.23
N GLU A 9 15.56 -15.46 9.97
CA GLU A 9 14.36 -14.70 9.57
C GLU A 9 13.07 -15.39 9.99
N ALA A 10 13.00 -16.72 9.90
CA ALA A 10 11.85 -17.50 10.36
C ALA A 10 11.67 -17.38 11.89
N LEU A 11 12.77 -17.40 12.65
CA LEU A 11 12.74 -17.19 14.10
C LEU A 11 12.29 -15.76 14.44
N VAL A 12 12.83 -14.75 13.77
CA VAL A 12 12.40 -13.34 13.94
C VAL A 12 10.92 -13.19 13.61
N PHE A 13 10.46 -13.73 12.49
CA PHE A 13 9.06 -13.71 12.10
C PHE A 13 8.16 -14.39 13.13
N SER A 14 8.57 -15.56 13.62
CA SER A 14 7.83 -16.28 14.69
C SER A 14 7.76 -15.44 15.97
N GLY A 15 8.86 -14.76 16.35
CA GLY A 15 8.88 -13.84 17.48
C GLY A 15 7.92 -12.66 17.30
N ILE A 16 7.85 -12.08 16.11
CA ILE A 16 6.86 -11.04 15.77
C ILE A 16 5.45 -11.58 15.93
N MET A 17 5.14 -12.75 15.37
CA MET A 17 3.80 -13.36 15.46
C MET A 17 3.38 -13.67 16.90
N LEU A 18 4.32 -14.17 17.72
CA LEU A 18 4.07 -14.41 19.14
C LEU A 18 3.83 -13.11 19.91
N THR A 19 4.56 -12.04 19.56
CA THR A 19 4.37 -10.70 20.15
C THR A 19 2.99 -10.15 19.79
N ALA A 20 2.55 -10.27 18.53
CA ALA A 20 1.22 -9.86 18.11
C ALA A 20 0.12 -10.61 18.89
N ASN A 21 0.27 -11.93 19.05
CA ASN A 21 -0.65 -12.74 19.83
C ASN A 21 -0.67 -12.32 21.31
N ALA A 22 0.50 -12.10 21.91
CA ALA A 22 0.60 -11.65 23.30
C ALA A 22 -0.14 -10.33 23.52
N ILE A 23 0.02 -9.36 22.61
CA ILE A 23 -0.67 -8.07 22.67
C ILE A 23 -2.19 -8.25 22.50
N ALA A 24 -2.63 -9.12 21.59
CA ALA A 24 -4.05 -9.40 21.40
C ALA A 24 -4.70 -10.04 22.63
N TYR A 25 -4.06 -11.05 23.23
CA TYR A 25 -4.56 -11.68 24.45
C TYR A 25 -4.51 -10.74 25.66
N LEU A 26 -3.46 -9.92 25.78
CA LEU A 26 -3.38 -8.88 26.80
C LEU A 26 -4.52 -7.87 26.64
N GLY A 27 -4.82 -7.45 25.41
CA GLY A 27 -5.93 -6.58 25.12
C GLY A 27 -7.26 -7.18 25.56
N LYS A 28 -7.50 -8.45 25.26
CA LYS A 28 -8.70 -9.16 25.71
C LYS A 28 -8.78 -9.30 27.23
N ALA A 29 -7.65 -9.46 27.92
CA ALA A 29 -7.60 -9.59 29.37
C ALA A 29 -7.83 -8.26 30.11
N ILE A 30 -7.41 -7.14 29.52
CA ILE A 30 -7.56 -5.78 30.07
C ILE A 30 -8.86 -5.11 29.59
N ASP A 31 -9.60 -5.73 28.67
CA ASP A 31 -10.82 -5.14 28.11
C ASP A 31 -11.86 -4.85 29.21
N ASN A 32 -12.13 -3.57 29.42
CA ASN A 32 -13.11 -3.06 30.37
C ASN A 32 -14.50 -2.89 29.72
N GLY A 33 -14.74 -3.49 28.55
CA GLY A 33 -15.98 -3.38 27.78
C GLY A 33 -16.06 -2.13 26.90
N SER A 34 -14.99 -1.33 26.83
CA SER A 34 -14.92 -0.12 25.99
C SER A 34 -14.59 -0.44 24.52
N ASN A 35 -14.12 -1.66 24.22
CA ASN A 35 -13.65 -2.08 22.89
C ASN A 35 -12.61 -1.13 22.27
N HIS A 36 -11.92 -0.30 23.05
CA HIS A 36 -10.97 0.69 22.53
C HIS A 36 -9.53 0.15 22.60
N PHE A 37 -9.14 -0.62 21.59
CA PHE A 37 -7.83 -1.29 21.54
C PHE A 37 -6.70 -0.44 20.93
N SER A 38 -6.97 0.82 20.58
CA SER A 38 -6.01 1.68 19.86
C SER A 38 -4.66 1.80 20.57
N LEU A 39 -4.67 2.06 21.88
CA LEU A 39 -3.43 2.19 22.67
C LEU A 39 -2.59 0.90 22.66
N LEU A 40 -3.21 -0.27 22.60
CA LEU A 40 -2.51 -1.55 22.55
C LEU A 40 -1.85 -1.76 21.18
N ILE A 41 -2.55 -1.39 20.10
CA ILE A 41 -1.97 -1.42 18.75
C ILE A 41 -0.81 -0.43 18.66
N LEU A 42 -0.94 0.78 19.24
CA LEU A 42 0.18 1.72 19.32
C LEU A 42 1.35 1.16 20.14
N GLY A 43 1.07 0.45 21.23
CA GLY A 43 2.08 -0.28 21.99
C GLY A 43 2.87 -1.28 21.12
N SER A 44 2.20 -1.98 20.21
CA SER A 44 2.86 -2.88 19.26
C SER A 44 3.83 -2.15 18.31
N VAL A 45 3.48 -0.94 17.85
CA VAL A 45 4.35 -0.10 17.02
C VAL A 45 5.64 0.24 17.76
N ILE A 46 5.54 0.60 19.04
CA ILE A 46 6.69 0.95 19.87
C ILE A 46 7.59 -0.27 20.10
N ILE A 47 6.98 -1.42 20.46
CA ILE A 47 7.71 -2.67 20.69
C ILE A 47 8.45 -3.10 19.41
N TYR A 48 7.76 -3.17 18.27
CA TYR A 48 8.40 -3.50 17.00
C TYR A 48 9.43 -2.45 16.58
N GLY A 49 9.21 -1.17 16.87
CA GLY A 49 10.16 -0.11 16.54
C GLY A 49 11.48 -0.28 17.29
N ALA A 50 11.41 -0.56 18.59
CA ALA A 50 12.57 -0.85 19.41
C ALA A 50 13.30 -2.12 18.93
N LEU A 51 12.56 -3.20 18.68
CA LEU A 51 13.14 -4.45 18.20
C LEU A 51 13.78 -4.28 16.80
N ALA A 52 13.12 -3.57 15.89
CA ALA A 52 13.65 -3.30 14.55
C ALA A 52 14.99 -2.55 14.64
N TYR A 53 15.06 -1.54 15.52
CA TYR A 53 16.28 -0.77 15.74
C TYR A 53 17.41 -1.62 16.38
N LEU A 54 17.10 -2.40 17.41
CA LEU A 54 18.08 -3.25 18.12
C LEU A 54 18.62 -4.38 17.23
N PHE A 55 17.73 -5.10 16.55
CA PHE A 55 18.09 -6.22 15.67
C PHE A 55 18.50 -5.77 14.27
N LYS A 56 18.43 -4.48 13.95
CA LYS A 56 18.69 -3.92 12.62
C LYS A 56 17.93 -4.69 11.53
N SER A 57 16.66 -4.99 11.79
CA SER A 57 15.85 -5.86 10.91
C SER A 57 14.84 -5.05 10.09
N ARG A 58 15.00 -5.10 8.77
CA ARG A 58 14.05 -4.53 7.81
C ARG A 58 12.68 -5.22 7.85
N LEU A 59 12.65 -6.52 8.18
CA LEU A 59 11.41 -7.27 8.31
C LEU A 59 10.59 -6.76 9.49
N ILE A 60 11.20 -6.59 10.66
CA ILE A 60 10.50 -6.06 11.84
C ILE A 60 10.01 -4.63 11.54
N TRP A 61 10.80 -3.81 10.84
CA TRP A 61 10.37 -2.47 10.43
C TRP A 61 9.13 -2.48 9.52
N ALA A 62 8.98 -3.46 8.63
CA ALA A 62 7.75 -3.61 7.86
C ALA A 62 6.54 -3.85 8.78
N PHE A 63 6.69 -4.65 9.83
CA PHE A 63 5.65 -4.86 10.85
C PHE A 63 5.36 -3.61 11.70
N VAL A 64 6.35 -2.74 11.95
CA VAL A 64 6.12 -1.41 12.53
C VAL A 64 5.13 -0.63 11.67
N LEU A 65 5.35 -0.59 10.35
CA LEU A 65 4.53 0.16 9.41
C LEU A 65 3.15 -0.45 9.18
N ILE A 66 3.03 -1.79 9.21
CA ILE A 66 1.74 -2.50 9.19
C ILE A 66 0.94 -2.16 10.46
N SER A 67 1.58 -2.27 11.62
CA SER A 67 0.94 -1.99 12.91
C SER A 67 0.57 -0.51 13.03
N LEU A 68 1.40 0.40 12.51
CA LEU A 68 1.12 1.83 12.49
C LEU A 68 -0.08 2.16 11.58
N GLY A 69 -0.19 1.50 10.43
CA GLY A 69 -1.37 1.62 9.57
C GLY A 69 -2.64 1.08 10.23
N ALA A 70 -2.55 -0.07 10.91
CA ALA A 70 -3.65 -0.63 11.67
C ALA A 70 -4.09 0.29 12.82
N TRP A 71 -3.13 0.87 13.54
CA TRP A 71 -3.39 1.87 14.57
C TRP A 71 -4.08 3.10 13.98
N TYR A 72 -3.55 3.68 12.90
CA TYR A 72 -4.14 4.86 12.27
C TYR A 72 -5.57 4.61 11.77
N GLY A 73 -5.82 3.45 11.15
CA GLY A 73 -7.16 3.06 10.69
C GLY A 73 -8.15 2.87 11.84
N THR A 74 -7.72 2.19 12.91
CA THR A 74 -8.57 1.97 14.09
C THR A 74 -8.81 3.25 14.88
N GLU A 75 -7.78 4.06 15.12
CA GLU A 75 -7.90 5.33 15.86
C GLU A 75 -8.80 6.33 15.15
N THR A 76 -8.60 6.54 13.84
CA THR A 76 -9.50 7.41 13.07
C THR A 76 -10.92 6.86 13.02
N GLY A 77 -11.09 5.53 13.07
CA GLY A 77 -12.37 4.86 13.27
C GLY A 77 -13.02 5.23 14.60
N TYR A 78 -12.32 5.04 15.72
CA TYR A 78 -12.81 5.38 17.06
C TYR A 78 -13.16 6.87 17.21
N LEU A 79 -12.29 7.77 16.71
CA LEU A 79 -12.52 9.21 16.77
C LEU A 79 -13.75 9.62 15.94
N SER A 80 -14.00 8.93 14.83
CA SER A 80 -15.25 9.10 14.05
C SER A 80 -16.46 8.38 14.65
N ARG A 81 -16.31 7.69 15.80
CA ARG A 81 -17.33 6.80 16.39
C ARG A 81 -17.82 5.73 15.40
N TRP A 82 -16.90 5.18 14.63
CA TRP A 82 -17.16 4.24 13.54
C TRP A 82 -18.06 4.80 12.42
N ASN A 83 -18.18 6.12 12.34
CA ASN A 83 -18.79 6.77 11.20
C ASN A 83 -17.89 6.63 9.97
N TYR A 84 -18.50 6.67 8.79
CA TYR A 84 -17.79 6.51 7.53
C TYR A 84 -16.77 7.61 7.25
N TYR A 85 -16.95 8.79 7.85
CA TYR A 85 -16.09 9.96 7.66
C TYR A 85 -15.36 10.38 8.94
N PHE A 86 -14.08 10.71 8.78
CA PHE A 86 -13.26 11.37 9.79
C PHE A 86 -12.72 12.64 9.13
N LEU A 87 -13.07 13.81 9.66
CA LEU A 87 -12.78 15.11 9.04
C LEU A 87 -13.25 15.20 7.58
N GLY A 88 -14.40 14.59 7.26
CA GLY A 88 -14.93 14.53 5.89
C GLY A 88 -14.22 13.54 4.96
N MET A 89 -13.27 12.75 5.46
CA MET A 89 -12.51 11.77 4.68
C MET A 89 -12.96 10.34 4.99
N ASN A 90 -13.25 9.56 3.96
CA ASN A 90 -13.42 8.12 4.09
C ASN A 90 -12.07 7.42 4.24
N TYR A 91 -12.08 6.10 4.49
CA TYR A 91 -10.86 5.33 4.73
C TYR A 91 -9.80 5.46 3.62
N PRO A 92 -10.12 5.24 2.33
CA PRO A 92 -9.16 5.45 1.25
C PRO A 92 -8.51 6.83 1.28
N LEU A 93 -9.28 7.91 1.43
CA LEU A 93 -8.73 9.27 1.44
C LEU A 93 -7.83 9.52 2.66
N ARG A 94 -8.18 9.03 3.85
CA ARG A 94 -7.31 9.08 5.04
C ARG A 94 -5.95 8.41 4.76
N PHE A 95 -5.97 7.24 4.12
CA PHE A 95 -4.75 6.49 3.83
C PHE A 95 -3.91 7.08 2.68
N VAL A 96 -4.48 7.92 1.80
CA VAL A 96 -3.68 8.73 0.86
C VAL A 96 -2.75 9.67 1.63
N PHE A 97 -3.28 10.42 2.59
CA PHE A 97 -2.47 11.33 3.42
C PHE A 97 -1.47 10.57 4.28
N PHE A 98 -1.91 9.47 4.90
CA PHE A 98 -1.01 8.60 5.65
C PHE A 98 0.14 8.07 4.78
N GLY A 99 -0.17 7.54 3.59
CA GLY A 99 0.82 7.05 2.64
C GLY A 99 1.80 8.14 2.19
N LEU A 100 1.33 9.37 1.93
CA LEU A 100 2.18 10.52 1.63
C LEU A 100 3.15 10.83 2.78
N ILE A 101 2.66 10.83 4.03
CA ILE A 101 3.49 11.10 5.22
C ILE A 101 4.54 10.00 5.38
N ILE A 102 4.17 8.73 5.31
CA ILE A 102 5.12 7.61 5.42
C ILE A 102 6.16 7.65 4.30
N THR A 103 5.73 7.92 3.06
CA THR A 103 6.62 8.06 1.91
C THR A 103 7.59 9.23 2.11
N GLY A 104 7.09 10.39 2.54
CA GLY A 104 7.92 11.56 2.84
C GLY A 104 8.92 11.31 3.97
N PHE A 105 8.49 10.62 5.03
CA PHE A 105 9.34 10.25 6.17
C PHE A 105 10.52 9.37 5.76
N SER A 106 10.38 8.58 4.69
CA SER A 106 11.51 7.80 4.16
C SER A 106 12.73 8.67 3.84
N PHE A 107 12.54 9.87 3.30
CA PHE A 107 13.66 10.76 2.97
C PHE A 107 14.34 11.34 4.21
N ILE A 108 13.65 11.41 5.34
CA ILE A 108 14.25 11.74 6.64
C ILE A 108 15.11 10.56 7.13
N LEU A 109 14.58 9.33 7.03
CA LEU A 109 15.35 8.11 7.36
C LEU A 109 16.63 8.00 6.51
N LYS A 110 16.55 8.35 5.22
CA LYS A 110 17.68 8.35 4.30
C LYS A 110 18.84 9.25 4.75
N ARG A 111 18.52 10.38 5.41
CA ARG A 111 19.52 11.36 5.88
C ARG A 111 20.20 10.96 7.19
N SER A 112 19.65 9.99 7.92
CA SER A 112 20.19 9.56 9.22
C SER A 112 21.04 8.30 9.06
N ASP A 113 22.32 8.36 9.44
CA ASP A 113 23.22 7.20 9.33
C ASP A 113 22.69 5.96 10.07
N LYS A 114 22.06 6.18 11.23
CA LYS A 114 21.53 5.10 12.08
C LYS A 114 20.25 4.47 11.54
N LEU A 115 19.43 5.24 10.81
CA LEU A 115 18.11 4.80 10.35
C LEU A 115 18.03 4.58 8.83
N SER A 116 19.10 4.89 8.10
CA SER A 116 19.25 4.70 6.65
C SER A 116 18.95 3.26 6.22
N LEU A 117 19.21 2.29 7.09
CA LEU A 117 18.88 0.88 6.88
C LEU A 117 17.40 0.63 6.56
N PHE A 118 16.50 1.41 7.15
CA PHE A 118 15.05 1.27 7.02
C PHE A 118 14.47 2.07 5.86
N TYR A 119 15.27 2.91 5.20
CA TYR A 119 14.83 3.80 4.13
C TYR A 119 14.03 3.05 3.06
N GLN A 120 14.61 1.98 2.50
CA GLN A 120 14.01 1.25 1.38
C GLN A 120 12.68 0.58 1.79
N THR A 121 12.64 -0.10 2.94
CA THR A 121 11.41 -0.72 3.46
C THR A 121 10.33 0.33 3.70
N ASN A 122 10.70 1.44 4.34
CA ASN A 122 9.76 2.51 4.64
C ASN A 122 9.22 3.17 3.37
N TYR A 123 10.07 3.37 2.38
CA TYR A 123 9.68 3.97 1.11
C TYR A 123 8.71 3.07 0.35
N ILE A 124 9.02 1.78 0.22
CA ILE A 124 8.14 0.80 -0.44
C ILE A 124 6.79 0.72 0.27
N CYS A 125 6.78 0.56 1.61
CA CYS A 125 5.54 0.48 2.37
C CYS A 125 4.71 1.78 2.26
N GLY A 126 5.35 2.95 2.29
CA GLY A 126 4.68 4.24 2.07
C GLY A 126 4.04 4.33 0.69
N MET A 127 4.77 3.92 -0.35
CA MET A 127 4.27 3.89 -1.73
C MET A 127 3.10 2.91 -1.87
N VAL A 128 3.15 1.74 -1.23
CA VAL A 128 2.01 0.80 -1.19
C VAL A 128 0.78 1.47 -0.56
N TYR A 129 0.91 2.08 0.62
CA TYR A 129 -0.21 2.78 1.25
C TYR A 129 -0.77 3.88 0.35
N LEU A 130 0.09 4.70 -0.25
CA LEU A 130 -0.31 5.80 -1.11
C LEU A 130 -1.06 5.31 -2.36
N PHE A 131 -0.44 4.42 -3.12
CA PHE A 131 -0.96 4.00 -4.41
C PHE A 131 -2.17 3.07 -4.31
N VAL A 132 -2.18 2.14 -3.36
CA VAL A 132 -3.37 1.31 -3.11
C VAL A 132 -4.55 2.17 -2.70
N SER A 133 -4.32 3.18 -1.84
CA SER A 133 -5.38 4.08 -1.40
C SER A 133 -5.89 4.98 -2.52
N LEU A 134 -5.00 5.51 -3.37
CA LEU A 134 -5.39 6.27 -4.56
C LEU A 134 -6.19 5.41 -5.54
N TRP A 135 -5.81 4.15 -5.72
CA TRP A 135 -6.56 3.23 -6.56
C TRP A 135 -7.95 2.94 -5.98
N LEU A 136 -8.06 2.58 -4.70
CA LEU A 136 -9.36 2.37 -4.05
C LEU A 136 -10.22 3.64 -4.09
N LEU A 137 -9.61 4.81 -3.85
CA LEU A 137 -10.31 6.09 -3.94
C LEU A 137 -10.78 6.38 -5.38
N SER A 138 -10.08 5.93 -6.41
CA SER A 138 -10.54 6.05 -7.78
C SER A 138 -11.78 5.19 -8.09
N VAL A 139 -11.93 4.05 -7.42
CA VAL A 139 -13.05 3.11 -7.59
C VAL A 139 -14.25 3.52 -6.72
N PHE A 140 -14.00 3.87 -5.46
CA PHE A 140 -15.04 4.11 -4.47
C PHE A 140 -15.35 5.58 -4.24
N GLY A 141 -14.48 6.50 -4.65
CA GLY A 141 -14.61 7.92 -4.34
C GLY A 141 -14.55 8.19 -2.84
N ASN A 142 -14.97 9.40 -2.46
CA ASN A 142 -15.11 9.79 -1.05
C ASN A 142 -16.56 9.69 -0.60
N PHE A 143 -17.16 8.51 -0.79
CA PHE A 143 -18.51 8.19 -0.32
C PHE A 143 -18.45 7.38 0.97
N GLY A 144 -19.53 7.47 1.76
CA GLY A 144 -19.55 6.96 3.12
C GLY A 144 -20.05 5.52 3.15
N SER A 145 -21.16 5.25 2.46
CA SER A 145 -21.79 3.94 2.42
C SER A 145 -21.74 3.30 1.03
N LEU A 146 -21.85 1.97 1.00
CA LEU A 146 -22.00 1.21 -0.26
C LEU A 146 -23.30 1.59 -0.99
N GLU A 147 -24.36 1.90 -0.25
CA GLU A 147 -25.64 2.33 -0.81
C GLU A 147 -25.54 3.68 -1.53
N GLU A 148 -24.81 4.65 -0.95
CA GLU A 148 -24.49 5.90 -1.63
C GLU A 148 -23.69 5.65 -2.91
N TRP A 149 -22.68 4.78 -2.83
CA TRP A 149 -21.83 4.44 -3.98
C TRP A 149 -22.62 3.83 -5.15
N TYR A 150 -23.55 2.90 -4.89
CA TYR A 150 -24.38 2.28 -5.94
C TYR A 150 -25.27 3.28 -6.69
N ASN A 151 -25.66 4.39 -6.05
CA ASN A 151 -26.52 5.40 -6.65
C ASN A 151 -25.74 6.49 -7.39
N VAL A 152 -24.42 6.49 -7.29
CA VAL A 152 -23.56 7.50 -7.91
C VAL A 152 -23.22 7.10 -9.34
N ARG A 153 -23.35 8.04 -10.28
CA ARG A 153 -22.90 7.82 -11.66
C ARG A 153 -21.39 7.68 -11.70
N GLN A 154 -20.89 6.61 -12.34
CA GLN A 154 -19.45 6.33 -12.47
C GLN A 154 -18.63 7.52 -13.01
N LEU A 155 -19.23 8.38 -13.83
CA LEU A 155 -18.58 9.59 -14.35
C LEU A 155 -18.13 10.57 -13.26
N SER A 156 -18.83 10.63 -12.11
CA SER A 156 -18.41 11.52 -11.03
C SER A 156 -17.18 11.00 -10.29
N LEU A 157 -16.78 9.75 -10.49
CA LEU A 157 -15.54 9.18 -9.95
C LEU A 157 -14.34 9.43 -10.86
N PHE A 158 -14.57 9.93 -12.09
CA PHE A 158 -13.54 10.14 -13.09
C PHE A 158 -12.41 11.05 -12.60
N TYR A 159 -12.72 12.07 -11.80
CA TYR A 159 -11.70 12.99 -11.28
C TYR A 159 -10.73 12.29 -10.32
N TRP A 160 -11.18 11.32 -9.51
CA TRP A 160 -10.28 10.52 -8.66
C TRP A 160 -9.39 9.60 -9.50
N GLY A 161 -9.94 9.05 -10.59
CA GLY A 161 -9.16 8.33 -11.59
C GLY A 161 -8.06 9.21 -12.18
N LEU A 162 -8.39 10.44 -12.59
CA LEU A 162 -7.44 11.40 -13.14
C LEU A 162 -6.35 11.80 -12.13
N ILE A 163 -6.71 12.03 -10.87
CA ILE A 163 -5.74 12.31 -9.79
C ILE A 163 -4.77 11.14 -9.62
N SER A 164 -5.29 9.91 -9.53
CA SER A 164 -4.46 8.70 -9.40
C SER A 164 -3.53 8.52 -10.60
N ALA A 165 -4.03 8.75 -11.82
CA ALA A 165 -3.22 8.72 -13.04
C ALA A 165 -2.15 9.82 -13.06
N ALA A 166 -2.49 11.05 -12.66
CA ALA A 166 -1.57 12.18 -12.59
C ALA A 166 -0.43 11.91 -11.59
N VAL A 167 -0.75 11.41 -10.38
CA VAL A 167 0.26 11.02 -9.39
C VAL A 167 1.15 9.91 -9.95
N SER A 168 0.58 8.93 -10.64
CA SER A 168 1.34 7.86 -11.29
C SER A 168 2.33 8.42 -12.32
N VAL A 169 1.89 9.32 -13.21
CA VAL A 169 2.76 9.98 -14.21
C VAL A 169 3.85 10.82 -13.55
N ILE A 170 3.53 11.55 -12.48
CA ILE A 170 4.51 12.32 -11.71
C ILE A 170 5.58 11.38 -11.11
N CYS A 171 5.18 10.25 -10.51
CA CYS A 171 6.12 9.26 -9.99
C CYS A 171 6.98 8.62 -11.07
N ILE A 172 6.43 8.34 -12.26
CA ILE A 172 7.22 7.88 -13.42
C ILE A 172 8.26 8.94 -13.81
N TYR A 173 7.84 10.19 -13.93
CA TYR A 173 8.72 11.29 -14.30
C TYR A 173 9.85 11.49 -13.28
N ILE A 174 9.52 11.53 -11.98
CA ILE A 174 10.49 11.61 -10.88
C ILE A 174 11.43 10.39 -10.90
N GLY A 175 10.88 9.19 -11.06
CA GLY A 175 11.64 7.94 -11.14
C GLY A 175 12.64 7.91 -12.28
N LEU A 176 12.27 8.42 -13.45
CA LEU A 176 13.18 8.57 -14.60
C LEU A 176 14.22 9.68 -14.37
N LYS A 177 13.80 10.84 -13.85
CA LYS A 177 14.68 12.00 -13.64
C LYS A 177 15.75 11.75 -12.59
N TYR A 178 15.40 11.08 -11.49
CA TYR A 178 16.30 10.85 -10.35
C TYR A 178 16.84 9.42 -10.27
N ARG A 179 16.57 8.58 -11.29
CA ARG A 179 16.92 7.14 -11.29
C ARG A 179 16.40 6.41 -10.04
N ASP A 180 15.17 6.74 -9.65
CA ASP A 180 14.45 6.07 -8.58
C ASP A 180 13.56 4.98 -9.18
N ASP A 181 14.05 3.74 -9.11
CA ASP A 181 13.38 2.57 -9.68
C ASP A 181 12.05 2.29 -8.97
N ILE A 182 11.97 2.52 -7.65
CA ILE A 182 10.75 2.28 -6.86
C ILE A 182 9.65 3.26 -7.32
N ALA A 183 9.95 4.55 -7.40
CA ALA A 183 8.99 5.54 -7.90
C ALA A 183 8.50 5.22 -9.32
N ARG A 184 9.43 4.82 -10.19
CA ARG A 184 9.13 4.48 -11.58
C ARG A 184 8.22 3.26 -11.67
N GLU A 185 8.56 2.17 -10.98
CA GLU A 185 7.83 0.90 -11.03
C GLU A 185 6.44 1.03 -10.43
N PHE A 186 6.29 1.70 -9.28
CA PHE A 186 4.97 1.98 -8.71
C PHE A 186 4.13 2.83 -9.66
N GLY A 187 4.70 3.90 -10.20
CA GLY A 187 4.01 4.77 -11.15
C GLY A 187 3.54 4.02 -12.41
N ILE A 188 4.40 3.20 -13.03
CA ILE A 188 4.02 2.39 -14.20
C ILE A 188 2.92 1.39 -13.83
N THR A 189 3.11 0.65 -12.73
CA THR A 189 2.19 -0.41 -12.31
C THR A 189 0.80 0.16 -12.02
N PHE A 190 0.71 1.21 -11.21
CA PHE A 190 -0.57 1.80 -10.84
C PHE A 190 -1.22 2.59 -11.96
N LEU A 191 -0.45 3.12 -12.91
CA LEU A 191 -1.02 3.67 -14.15
C LEU A 191 -1.74 2.58 -14.95
N PHE A 192 -1.13 1.41 -15.12
CA PHE A 192 -1.79 0.27 -15.78
C PHE A 192 -3.01 -0.23 -15.00
N ILE A 193 -2.89 -0.40 -13.68
CA ILE A 193 -4.03 -0.80 -12.84
C ILE A 193 -5.18 0.18 -13.00
N ASN A 194 -4.91 1.49 -12.98
CA ASN A 194 -5.94 2.51 -13.14
C ASN A 194 -6.59 2.45 -14.54
N LEU A 195 -5.79 2.35 -15.59
CA LEU A 195 -6.27 2.21 -16.97
C LEU A 195 -7.16 0.97 -17.15
N TYR A 196 -6.72 -0.19 -16.65
CA TYR A 196 -7.53 -1.41 -16.72
C TYR A 196 -8.79 -1.30 -15.87
N THR A 197 -8.70 -0.71 -14.68
CA THR A 197 -9.88 -0.44 -13.84
C THR A 197 -10.91 0.37 -14.63
N ARG A 198 -10.51 1.47 -15.27
CA ARG A 198 -11.40 2.29 -16.11
C ARG A 198 -11.91 1.52 -17.34
N TYR A 199 -11.07 0.67 -17.93
CA TYR A 199 -11.47 -0.16 -19.05
C TYR A 199 -12.64 -1.08 -18.68
N PHE A 200 -12.56 -1.76 -17.54
CA PHE A 200 -13.68 -2.57 -17.04
C PHE A 200 -14.89 -1.70 -16.70
N GLU A 201 -14.70 -0.60 -15.98
CA GLU A 201 -15.82 0.25 -15.55
C GLU A 201 -16.63 0.85 -16.71
N TYR A 202 -15.98 1.28 -17.80
CA TYR A 202 -16.68 1.94 -18.90
C TYR A 202 -17.13 0.99 -20.01
N PHE A 203 -16.39 -0.09 -20.27
CA PHE A 203 -16.64 -0.95 -21.42
C PHE A 203 -17.32 -2.27 -21.06
N TRP A 204 -17.41 -2.65 -19.79
CA TRP A 204 -17.99 -3.94 -19.42
C TRP A 204 -19.43 -4.10 -19.92
N ASP A 205 -20.33 -3.17 -19.63
CA ASP A 205 -21.74 -3.29 -20.02
C ASP A 205 -22.06 -2.72 -21.41
N ASN A 206 -21.23 -1.79 -21.90
CA ASN A 206 -21.51 -1.03 -23.11
C ASN A 206 -20.98 -1.67 -24.40
N TRP A 207 -20.03 -2.61 -24.31
CA TRP A 207 -19.39 -3.22 -25.49
C TRP A 207 -19.81 -4.66 -25.74
N ASN A 208 -19.71 -5.08 -27.01
CA ASN A 208 -19.80 -6.50 -27.35
C ASN A 208 -18.69 -7.28 -26.63
N LYS A 209 -19.06 -8.35 -25.92
CA LYS A 209 -18.13 -9.13 -25.09
C LYS A 209 -16.97 -9.72 -25.91
N ALA A 210 -17.19 -10.12 -27.16
CA ALA A 210 -16.12 -10.63 -28.02
C ALA A 210 -15.08 -9.53 -28.34
N LEU A 211 -15.53 -8.31 -28.65
CA LEU A 211 -14.62 -7.17 -28.86
C LEU A 211 -13.89 -6.80 -27.56
N PHE A 212 -14.61 -6.75 -26.44
CA PHE A 212 -14.05 -6.47 -25.13
C PHE A 212 -12.90 -7.43 -24.77
N PHE A 213 -13.11 -8.74 -24.91
CA PHE A 213 -12.07 -9.73 -24.62
C PHE A 213 -10.96 -9.75 -25.68
N SER A 214 -11.26 -9.44 -26.94
CA SER A 214 -10.24 -9.35 -28.00
C SER A 214 -9.25 -8.22 -27.73
N VAL A 215 -9.72 -7.03 -27.37
CA VAL A 215 -8.85 -5.89 -27.03
C VAL A 215 -8.01 -6.19 -25.79
N LEU A 216 -8.61 -6.80 -24.77
CA LEU A 216 -7.91 -7.22 -23.55
C LEU A 216 -6.83 -8.28 -23.83
N ALA A 217 -7.12 -9.26 -24.69
CA ALA A 217 -6.16 -10.28 -25.10
C ALA A 217 -4.99 -9.66 -25.88
N ILE A 218 -5.28 -8.76 -26.82
CA ILE A 218 -4.26 -8.04 -27.60
C ILE A 218 -3.38 -7.19 -26.67
N SER A 219 -3.96 -6.48 -25.69
CA SER A 219 -3.18 -5.64 -24.78
C SER A 219 -2.22 -6.46 -23.92
N PHE A 220 -2.68 -7.59 -23.35
CA PHE A 220 -1.82 -8.49 -22.58
C PHE A 220 -0.76 -9.16 -23.45
N TRP A 221 -1.10 -9.57 -24.67
CA TRP A 221 -0.13 -10.14 -25.61
C TRP A 221 0.97 -9.15 -25.96
N LEU A 222 0.63 -7.88 -26.22
CA LEU A 222 1.62 -6.84 -26.53
C LEU A 222 2.55 -6.54 -25.34
N ILE A 223 2.00 -6.48 -24.13
CA ILE A 223 2.78 -6.27 -22.90
C ILE A 223 3.71 -7.47 -22.66
N GLY A 224 3.17 -8.69 -22.74
CA GLY A 224 3.92 -9.94 -22.55
C GLY A 224 5.08 -10.08 -23.54
N ARG A 225 4.82 -9.84 -24.83
CA ARG A 225 5.86 -9.89 -25.88
C ARG A 225 6.99 -8.89 -25.64
N ARG A 226 6.68 -7.71 -25.13
CA ARG A 226 7.72 -6.71 -24.77
C ARG A 226 8.51 -7.14 -23.54
N ALA A 227 7.85 -7.71 -22.53
CA ALA A 227 8.51 -8.24 -21.35
C ALA A 227 9.47 -9.40 -21.72
N GLU A 228 9.04 -10.33 -22.56
CA GLU A 228 9.88 -11.43 -23.07
C GLU A 228 11.11 -10.93 -23.83
N LYS A 229 10.96 -9.89 -24.66
CA LYS A 229 12.09 -9.32 -25.40
C LYS A 229 13.15 -8.74 -24.46
N ILE A 230 12.75 -8.09 -23.37
CA ILE A 230 13.68 -7.56 -22.37
C ILE A 230 14.39 -8.72 -21.66
N TRP A 231 13.63 -9.73 -21.24
CA TRP A 231 14.17 -10.91 -20.55
C TRP A 231 15.18 -11.69 -21.40
N ASN A 232 14.89 -11.89 -22.68
CA ASN A 232 15.79 -12.61 -23.60
C ASN A 232 17.08 -11.83 -23.91
N VAL A 233 17.04 -10.50 -23.94
CA VAL A 233 18.24 -9.67 -24.12
C VAL A 233 19.13 -9.68 -22.88
N GLU A 234 18.54 -9.78 -21.69
CA GLU A 234 19.27 -9.89 -20.43
C GLU A 234 19.93 -11.27 -20.27
N PHE A 235 19.25 -12.33 -20.73
CA PHE A 235 19.80 -13.69 -20.75
C PHE A 235 21.03 -13.82 -21.68
N LEU A 236 21.06 -13.10 -22.81
CA LEU A 236 22.17 -13.10 -23.77
C LEU A 236 23.40 -12.28 -23.32
N LYS A 237 23.32 -11.58 -22.17
CA LYS A 237 24.42 -10.82 -21.58
C LYS A 237 25.17 -11.56 -20.46
N LYS A 238 24.73 -12.76 -20.10
CA LYS A 238 25.49 -13.70 -19.27
C LYS A 238 26.36 -14.61 -20.14
#